data_AF-A0A8C0N7K2-F1
#
_entry.id   AF-A0A8C0N7K2-F1
#
_cell.length_a   1.000
_cell.length_b   1.000
_cell.length_c   1.000
_cell.angle_alpha   90.00
_cell.angle_beta   90.00
_cell.angle_gamma   90.00
#
_symmetry.space_group_name_H-M   'P 1'
#
loop_
_entity.id
_entity.type
_entity.pdbx_description
1 polymer ?
#
loop_
_entity_poly.entity_id
_entity_poly.type
_entity_poly.pdbx_seq_one_letter_code
_entity_poly.pdbx_strand_id
1 'polypeptide(L)'
;MGAFGINASDAPTFILTGFPGMESMESWLSFPLFLFYAVSIVGNTLILLIVKEEQSLHQPMYYFLSLLSINDLGVSFSTLPTVLAALCFHARVISFNACLAQMFFIHLFSWTESGILLAMSFDRYVAICNPLRYATVLTNACIVAMGLCIVLRSFALILVFPLLLHRLPFCHPQNILSHAYCLHVDMIKLACTDVSLNSHYGLSIVLFTFGLDSALIFISYVLILRSVIAIASREERIKTLNTCVSHILAVLIFYVPMVSVSIVHRFGAGLPHAVHILMSILYLFVPPMLNPIIYSIKTKEIRRRLFKMLFRLKS
;
A
#
# COMPACT_ATOMS: atom_id res chain seq x y z
N MET A 1 -11.32 -51.16 5.02
CA MET A 1 -12.31 -50.43 4.21
C MET A 1 -13.34 -49.86 5.16
N GLY A 2 -13.32 -48.55 5.38
CA GLY A 2 -14.26 -47.82 6.23
C GLY A 2 -14.24 -46.37 5.76
N ALA A 3 -15.40 -45.89 5.31
CA ALA A 3 -15.56 -44.78 4.38
C ALA A 3 -15.06 -43.42 4.91
N PHE A 4 -14.31 -42.72 4.05
CA PHE A 4 -14.14 -41.28 4.07
C PHE A 4 -15.52 -40.64 3.82
N GLY A 5 -16.12 -40.09 4.87
CA GLY A 5 -17.23 -39.14 4.76
C GLY A 5 -16.70 -37.75 5.05
N ILE A 6 -15.97 -37.14 4.11
CA ILE A 6 -15.72 -35.68 4.17
C ILE A 6 -17.03 -35.03 3.73
N ASN A 7 -17.81 -34.56 4.71
CA ASN A 7 -18.91 -33.65 4.44
C ASN A 7 -18.35 -32.38 3.79
N ALA A 8 -18.96 -31.95 2.69
CA ALA A 8 -18.57 -30.80 1.90
C ALA A 8 -18.93 -29.44 2.55
N SER A 9 -18.73 -29.26 3.87
CA SER A 9 -19.32 -28.12 4.59
C SER A 9 -18.58 -27.68 5.86
N ASP A 10 -17.24 -27.64 5.87
CA ASP A 10 -16.49 -26.79 6.82
C ASP A 10 -15.21 -26.28 6.14
N ALA A 11 -15.29 -25.12 5.48
CA ALA A 11 -14.10 -24.41 5.06
C ALA A 11 -13.28 -24.05 6.32
N PRO A 12 -11.94 -24.15 6.30
CA PRO A 12 -11.12 -23.90 7.49
C PRO A 12 -11.37 -22.47 8.01
N THR A 13 -11.43 -22.32 9.32
CA THR A 13 -11.44 -21.02 9.98
C THR A 13 -10.05 -20.69 10.49
N PHE A 14 -9.71 -19.40 10.46
CA PHE A 14 -8.47 -18.87 11.02
C PHE A 14 -8.78 -18.01 12.23
N ILE A 15 -7.86 -18.02 13.19
CA ILE A 15 -7.90 -17.15 14.35
C ILE A 15 -6.86 -16.06 14.10
N LEU A 16 -7.32 -14.84 13.91
CA LEU A 16 -6.47 -13.66 13.80
C LEU A 16 -5.92 -13.33 15.19
N THR A 17 -4.60 -13.38 15.35
CA THR A 17 -4.00 -12.84 16.56
C THR A 17 -4.06 -11.31 16.48
N GLY A 18 -4.71 -10.68 17.46
CA GLY A 18 -4.68 -9.23 17.62
C GLY A 18 -3.29 -8.79 18.05
N PHE A 19 -3.14 -8.43 19.33
CA PHE A 19 -1.84 -8.10 19.93
C PHE A 19 -1.53 -9.09 21.07
N PRO A 20 -1.19 -10.37 20.79
CA PRO A 20 -0.98 -11.35 21.83
C PRO A 20 0.20 -10.94 22.74
N GLY A 21 -0.04 -10.96 24.06
CA GLY A 21 0.91 -10.46 25.07
C GLY A 21 0.80 -8.95 25.39
N MET A 22 -0.09 -8.22 24.70
CA MET A 22 -0.38 -6.80 24.94
C MET A 22 -1.86 -6.55 25.27
N GLU A 23 -2.59 -7.55 25.78
CA GLU A 23 -4.03 -7.47 26.09
C GLU A 23 -4.36 -6.28 27.02
N SER A 24 -3.45 -5.92 27.95
CA SER A 24 -3.57 -4.75 28.81
C SER A 24 -3.33 -3.39 28.11
N MET A 25 -2.70 -3.40 26.93
CA MET A 25 -2.41 -2.23 26.10
C MET A 25 -3.29 -2.14 24.84
N GLU A 26 -4.20 -3.09 24.61
CA GLU A 26 -5.09 -3.10 23.43
C GLU A 26 -5.92 -1.81 23.33
N SER A 27 -6.44 -1.31 24.46
CA SER A 27 -7.15 -0.01 24.51
C SER A 27 -6.26 1.18 24.14
N TRP A 28 -4.99 1.15 24.53
CA TRP A 28 -4.01 2.20 24.21
C TRP A 28 -3.60 2.20 22.73
N LEU A 29 -3.59 1.02 22.09
CA LEU A 29 -3.21 0.88 20.68
C LEU A 29 -4.39 1.09 19.72
N SER A 30 -5.61 0.82 20.18
CA SER A 30 -6.84 1.02 19.41
C SER A 30 -7.03 2.49 19.02
N PHE A 31 -6.87 3.44 19.95
CA PHE A 31 -7.07 4.86 19.67
C PHE A 31 -6.14 5.40 18.55
N PRO A 32 -4.81 5.16 18.55
CA PRO A 32 -3.93 5.50 17.43
C PRO A 32 -4.34 4.87 16.10
N LEU A 33 -4.77 3.61 16.10
CA LEU A 33 -5.24 2.92 14.88
C LEU A 33 -6.50 3.57 14.31
N PHE A 34 -7.46 3.91 15.16
CA PHE A 34 -8.65 4.66 14.74
C PHE A 34 -8.28 6.01 14.14
N LEU A 35 -7.32 6.72 14.74
CA LEU A 35 -6.84 7.98 14.21
C LEU A 35 -6.17 7.79 12.84
N PHE A 36 -5.37 6.75 12.64
CA PHE A 36 -4.76 6.43 11.35
C PHE A 36 -5.81 6.19 10.26
N TYR A 37 -6.85 5.39 10.55
CA TYR A 37 -7.95 5.18 9.60
C TYR A 37 -8.73 6.47 9.33
N ALA A 38 -9.05 7.25 10.35
CA ALA A 38 -9.77 8.51 10.18
C ALA A 38 -8.98 9.48 9.29
N VAL A 39 -7.68 9.66 9.56
CA VAL A 39 -6.80 10.53 8.76
C VAL A 39 -6.64 10.00 7.34
N SER A 40 -6.44 8.69 7.16
CA SER A 40 -6.35 8.07 5.84
C SER A 40 -7.64 8.30 5.02
N ILE A 41 -8.80 7.97 5.59
CA ILE A 41 -10.09 8.06 4.88
C ILE A 41 -10.44 9.51 4.58
N VAL A 42 -10.39 10.38 5.59
CA VAL A 42 -10.73 11.80 5.43
C VAL A 42 -9.72 12.49 4.51
N GLY A 43 -8.43 12.26 4.73
CA GLY A 43 -7.35 12.86 3.95
C GLY A 43 -7.45 12.51 2.47
N ASN A 44 -7.53 11.21 2.13
CA ASN A 44 -7.62 10.78 0.74
C ASN A 44 -8.93 11.20 0.07
N THR A 45 -10.05 11.19 0.81
CA THR A 45 -11.33 11.72 0.29
C THR A 45 -11.23 13.22 -0.01
N LEU A 46 -10.63 14.01 0.87
CA LEU A 46 -10.44 15.45 0.65
C LEU A 46 -9.53 15.72 -0.55
N ILE A 47 -8.45 14.95 -0.74
CA ILE A 47 -7.59 15.07 -1.92
C ILE A 47 -8.41 14.86 -3.20
N LEU A 48 -9.23 13.81 -3.26
CA LEU A 48 -10.09 13.53 -4.42
C LEU A 48 -11.07 14.67 -4.71
N LEU A 49 -11.72 15.21 -3.67
CA LEU A 49 -12.64 16.33 -3.82
C LEU A 49 -11.92 17.58 -4.33
N ILE A 50 -10.74 17.89 -3.77
CA ILE A 50 -9.97 19.07 -4.16
C ILE A 50 -9.47 18.96 -5.60
N VAL A 51 -8.92 17.82 -6.00
CA VAL A 51 -8.47 17.62 -7.39
C VAL A 51 -9.64 17.73 -8.36
N LYS A 52 -10.82 17.23 -7.99
CA LYS A 52 -12.04 17.33 -8.81
C LYS A 52 -12.54 18.78 -8.97
N GLU A 53 -12.47 19.58 -7.92
CA GLU A 53 -13.01 20.95 -7.92
C GLU A 53 -12.04 21.99 -8.48
N GLU A 54 -10.74 21.81 -8.28
CA GLU A 54 -9.72 22.80 -8.61
C GLU A 54 -9.11 22.52 -9.99
N GLN A 55 -9.58 23.23 -11.01
CA GLN A 55 -9.11 23.08 -12.39
C GLN A 55 -7.59 23.27 -12.55
N SER A 56 -6.96 24.11 -11.70
CA SER A 56 -5.50 24.29 -11.75
C SER A 56 -4.72 23.02 -11.36
N LEU A 57 -5.36 22.06 -10.70
CA LEU A 57 -4.80 20.75 -10.36
C LEU A 57 -5.05 19.69 -11.43
N HIS A 58 -5.69 20.00 -12.57
CA HIS A 58 -5.91 19.04 -13.67
C HIS A 58 -4.62 18.81 -14.49
N GLN A 59 -3.61 18.28 -13.82
CA GLN A 59 -2.29 17.96 -14.37
C GLN A 59 -1.92 16.51 -14.05
N PRO A 60 -1.04 15.87 -14.86
CA PRO A 60 -0.76 14.44 -14.77
C PRO A 60 -0.42 13.93 -13.36
N MET A 61 0.48 14.62 -12.66
CA MET A 61 0.85 14.30 -11.27
C MET A 61 -0.36 14.17 -10.32
N TYR A 62 -1.37 15.03 -10.46
CA TYR A 62 -2.54 15.02 -9.58
C TYR A 62 -3.58 13.96 -9.98
N TYR A 63 -3.59 13.52 -11.23
CA TYR A 63 -4.35 12.33 -11.61
C TYR A 63 -3.72 11.06 -11.03
N PHE A 64 -2.39 10.95 -11.04
CA PHE A 64 -1.71 9.87 -10.30
C PHE A 64 -1.96 9.97 -8.80
N LEU A 65 -1.99 11.18 -8.23
CA LEU A 65 -2.35 11.37 -6.82
C LEU A 65 -3.79 10.93 -6.54
N SER A 66 -4.72 11.16 -7.45
CA SER A 66 -6.10 10.68 -7.33
C SER A 66 -6.16 9.15 -7.37
N LEU A 67 -5.41 8.51 -8.27
CA LEU A 67 -5.27 7.05 -8.30
C LEU A 67 -4.68 6.51 -6.99
N LEU A 68 -3.65 7.19 -6.44
CA LEU A 68 -3.05 6.85 -5.16
C LEU A 68 -4.08 6.95 -4.02
N SER A 69 -4.84 8.05 -3.96
CA SER A 69 -5.88 8.21 -2.94
C SER A 69 -7.01 7.18 -3.04
N ILE A 70 -7.41 6.76 -4.25
CA ILE A 70 -8.38 5.68 -4.43
C ILE A 70 -7.79 4.35 -3.93
N ASN A 71 -6.53 4.07 -4.24
CA ASN A 71 -5.82 2.89 -3.78
C ASN A 71 -5.74 2.84 -2.24
N ASP A 72 -5.38 3.95 -1.61
CA ASP A 72 -5.24 4.11 -0.15
C ASP A 72 -6.57 3.91 0.59
N LEU A 73 -7.68 4.39 0.00
CA LEU A 73 -9.03 4.10 0.48
C LEU A 73 -9.35 2.60 0.37
N GLY A 74 -8.95 1.97 -0.73
CA GLY A 74 -9.08 0.53 -0.94
C GLY A 74 -8.37 -0.30 0.14
N VAL A 75 -7.11 0.02 0.43
CA VAL A 75 -6.34 -0.61 1.53
C VAL A 75 -7.08 -0.44 2.85
N SER A 76 -7.51 0.78 3.16
CA SER A 76 -8.21 1.12 4.39
C SER A 76 -9.50 0.31 4.54
N PHE A 77 -10.35 0.25 3.52
CA PHE A 77 -11.61 -0.48 3.58
C PHE A 77 -11.46 -2.01 3.57
N SER A 78 -10.39 -2.55 2.97
CA SER A 78 -10.13 -4.00 2.98
C SER A 78 -9.67 -4.52 4.36
N THR A 79 -9.11 -3.65 5.18
CA THR A 79 -8.46 -4.00 6.45
C THR A 79 -9.29 -3.59 7.66
N LEU A 80 -9.97 -2.43 7.58
CA LEU A 80 -10.76 -1.83 8.64
C LEU A 80 -11.78 -2.79 9.27
N PRO A 81 -12.63 -3.54 8.53
CA PRO A 81 -13.67 -4.37 9.15
C PRO A 81 -13.08 -5.41 10.12
N THR A 82 -11.96 -6.01 9.72
CA THR A 82 -11.31 -7.10 10.45
C THR A 82 -10.51 -6.59 11.62
N VAL A 83 -9.84 -5.44 11.47
CA VAL A 83 -9.15 -4.76 12.57
C VAL A 83 -10.17 -4.27 13.61
N LEU A 84 -11.30 -3.71 13.20
CA LEU A 84 -12.39 -3.33 14.10
C LEU A 84 -12.99 -4.55 14.82
N ALA A 85 -13.26 -5.63 14.11
CA ALA A 85 -13.77 -6.88 14.68
C ALA A 85 -12.81 -7.43 15.75
N ALA A 86 -11.52 -7.49 15.45
CA ALA A 86 -10.50 -8.02 16.34
C ALA A 86 -10.28 -7.16 17.60
N LEU A 87 -10.31 -5.82 17.47
CA LEU A 87 -9.96 -4.89 18.56
C LEU A 87 -11.16 -4.41 19.38
N CYS A 88 -12.31 -4.15 18.75
CA CYS A 88 -13.47 -3.60 19.45
C CYS A 88 -14.42 -4.69 19.94
N PHE A 89 -14.58 -5.74 19.14
CA PHE A 89 -15.57 -6.80 19.39
C PHE A 89 -14.94 -8.10 19.90
N HIS A 90 -13.60 -8.15 20.01
CA HIS A 90 -12.85 -9.36 20.36
C HIS A 90 -13.19 -10.56 19.45
N ALA A 91 -13.73 -10.27 18.26
CA ALA A 91 -14.15 -11.24 17.27
C ALA A 91 -12.96 -11.52 16.33
N ARG A 92 -12.22 -12.59 16.66
CA ARG A 92 -10.93 -12.92 16.02
C ARG A 92 -11.03 -14.06 15.00
N VAL A 93 -12.22 -14.63 14.80
CA VAL A 93 -12.43 -15.75 13.87
C VAL A 93 -12.80 -15.22 12.49
N ILE A 94 -12.06 -15.64 11.47
CA ILE A 94 -12.33 -15.33 10.07
C ILE A 94 -12.43 -16.62 9.25
N SER A 95 -13.36 -16.68 8.30
CA SER A 95 -13.46 -17.81 7.39
C SER A 95 -12.34 -17.79 6.34
N PHE A 96 -11.95 -18.96 5.83
CA PHE A 96 -10.96 -19.08 4.76
C PHE A 96 -11.22 -18.13 3.58
N ASN A 97 -12.47 -18.09 3.08
CA ASN A 97 -12.83 -17.28 1.94
C ASN A 97 -12.75 -15.76 2.23
N ALA A 98 -13.16 -15.34 3.44
CA ALA A 98 -13.03 -13.94 3.84
C ALA A 98 -11.55 -13.53 3.99
N CYS A 99 -10.73 -14.43 4.54
CA CYS A 99 -9.29 -14.23 4.68
C CYS A 99 -8.57 -14.14 3.32
N LEU A 100 -8.93 -15.03 2.39
CA LEU A 100 -8.43 -14.99 1.01
C LEU A 100 -8.83 -13.70 0.30
N ALA A 101 -10.08 -13.26 0.43
CA ALA A 101 -10.56 -12.02 -0.17
C ALA A 101 -9.81 -10.81 0.40
N GLN A 102 -9.65 -10.74 1.72
CA GLN A 102 -8.87 -9.68 2.35
C GLN A 102 -7.43 -9.66 1.86
N MET A 103 -6.74 -10.82 1.87
CA MET A 103 -5.36 -10.94 1.41
C MET A 103 -5.22 -10.48 -0.05
N PHE A 104 -6.16 -10.88 -0.92
CA PHE A 104 -6.21 -10.49 -2.32
C PHE A 104 -6.24 -8.96 -2.46
N PHE A 105 -7.15 -8.28 -1.76
CA PHE A 105 -7.26 -6.82 -1.83
C PHE A 105 -6.02 -6.11 -1.27
N ILE A 106 -5.48 -6.57 -0.13
CA ILE A 106 -4.26 -5.99 0.46
C ILE A 106 -3.12 -6.00 -0.58
N HIS A 107 -2.84 -7.16 -1.18
CA HIS A 107 -1.73 -7.28 -2.12
C HIS A 107 -2.00 -6.59 -3.46
N LEU A 108 -3.26 -6.63 -3.95
CA LEU A 108 -3.68 -5.89 -5.14
C LEU A 108 -3.37 -4.39 -4.98
N PHE A 109 -3.76 -3.80 -3.85
CA PHE A 109 -3.53 -2.39 -3.61
C PHE A 109 -2.06 -2.08 -3.33
N SER A 110 -1.32 -2.94 -2.62
CA SER A 110 0.13 -2.73 -2.41
C SER A 110 0.93 -2.74 -3.73
N TRP A 111 0.62 -3.64 -4.67
CA TRP A 111 1.31 -3.64 -5.96
C TRP A 111 0.86 -2.49 -6.87
N THR A 112 -0.42 -2.13 -6.78
CA THR A 112 -0.95 -0.97 -7.50
C THR A 112 -0.29 0.33 -7.01
N GLU A 113 -0.10 0.49 -5.69
CA GLU A 113 0.63 1.61 -5.09
C GLU A 113 2.05 1.72 -5.63
N SER A 114 2.80 0.61 -5.65
CA SER A 114 4.14 0.54 -6.23
C SER A 114 4.17 1.02 -7.69
N GLY A 115 3.22 0.55 -8.51
CA GLY A 115 3.10 0.97 -9.91
C GLY A 115 2.72 2.45 -10.07
N ILE A 116 1.87 2.99 -9.18
CA ILE A 116 1.51 4.41 -9.17
C ILE A 116 2.72 5.27 -8.82
N LEU A 117 3.51 4.88 -7.81
CA LEU A 117 4.76 5.58 -7.45
C LEU A 117 5.77 5.54 -8.61
N LEU A 118 5.88 4.40 -9.31
CA LEU A 118 6.68 4.33 -10.52
C LEU A 118 6.19 5.31 -11.59
N ALA A 119 4.88 5.37 -11.84
CA ALA A 119 4.30 6.30 -12.81
C ALA A 119 4.53 7.78 -12.43
N MET A 120 4.42 8.12 -11.14
CA MET A 120 4.77 9.45 -10.62
C MET A 120 6.26 9.76 -10.81
N SER A 121 7.15 8.78 -10.61
CA SER A 121 8.58 8.97 -10.87
C SER A 121 8.86 9.27 -12.35
N PHE A 122 8.12 8.59 -13.25
CA PHE A 122 8.20 8.82 -14.69
C PHE A 122 7.67 10.21 -15.08
N ASP A 123 6.56 10.64 -14.50
CA ASP A 123 6.04 12.01 -14.63
C ASP A 123 7.08 13.05 -14.25
N ARG A 124 7.70 12.93 -13.07
CA ARG A 124 8.78 13.83 -12.62
C ARG A 124 9.98 13.80 -13.56
N TYR A 125 10.36 12.62 -14.04
CA TYR A 125 11.46 12.45 -14.98
C TYR A 125 11.18 13.21 -16.29
N VAL A 126 10.01 13.00 -16.92
CA VAL A 126 9.69 13.68 -18.18
C VAL A 126 9.57 15.19 -17.96
N ALA A 127 8.95 15.63 -16.85
CA ALA A 127 8.79 17.05 -16.54
C ALA A 127 10.13 17.79 -16.40
N ILE A 128 11.16 17.15 -15.83
CA ILE A 128 12.46 17.79 -15.55
C ILE A 128 13.48 17.53 -16.67
N CYS A 129 13.59 16.30 -17.14
CA CYS A 129 14.60 15.92 -18.13
C CYS A 129 14.18 16.23 -19.57
N ASN A 130 12.87 16.30 -19.86
CA ASN A 130 12.34 16.52 -21.21
C ASN A 130 11.14 17.50 -21.24
N PRO A 131 11.27 18.73 -20.69
CA PRO A 131 10.14 19.63 -20.47
C PRO A 131 9.38 19.99 -21.77
N LEU A 132 10.08 20.15 -22.90
CA LEU A 132 9.47 20.49 -24.19
C LEU A 132 8.54 19.38 -24.73
N ARG A 133 8.78 18.12 -24.35
CA ARG A 133 7.99 16.97 -24.79
C ARG A 133 6.94 16.55 -23.77
N TYR A 134 6.92 17.14 -22.58
CA TYR A 134 6.07 16.72 -21.47
C TYR A 134 4.59 16.62 -21.86
N ALA A 135 4.02 17.68 -22.47
CA ALA A 135 2.62 17.70 -22.88
C ALA A 135 2.28 16.67 -23.98
N THR A 136 3.26 16.27 -24.80
CA THR A 136 3.08 15.27 -25.86
C THR A 136 3.21 13.83 -25.36
N VAL A 137 4.01 13.61 -24.30
CA VAL A 137 4.26 12.28 -23.73
C VAL A 137 3.19 11.94 -22.68
N LEU A 138 2.91 12.85 -21.75
CA LEU A 138 1.90 12.67 -20.70
C LEU A 138 0.58 13.33 -21.09
N THR A 139 -0.09 12.72 -22.07
CA THR A 139 -1.47 13.05 -22.40
C THR A 139 -2.45 12.38 -21.43
N ASN A 140 -3.68 12.89 -21.33
CA ASN A 140 -4.73 12.26 -20.52
C ASN A 140 -4.96 10.79 -20.91
N ALA A 141 -4.90 10.47 -22.20
CA ALA A 141 -5.04 9.10 -22.68
C ALA A 141 -3.88 8.20 -22.20
N CYS A 142 -2.65 8.71 -22.25
CA CYS A 142 -1.47 8.00 -21.73
C CYS A 142 -1.60 7.72 -20.23
N ILE A 143 -2.05 8.70 -19.45
CA ILE A 143 -2.22 8.57 -17.99
C ILE A 143 -3.29 7.52 -17.65
N VAL A 144 -4.43 7.56 -18.35
CA VAL A 144 -5.49 6.54 -18.18
C VAL A 144 -4.97 5.17 -18.56
N ALA A 145 -4.24 5.04 -19.69
CA ALA A 145 -3.64 3.78 -20.10
C ALA A 145 -2.63 3.25 -19.07
N MET A 146 -1.75 4.11 -18.55
CA MET A 146 -0.81 3.75 -17.47
C MET A 146 -1.56 3.26 -16.23
N GLY A 147 -2.59 3.98 -15.78
CA GLY A 147 -3.40 3.59 -14.63
C GLY A 147 -4.07 2.23 -14.82
N LEU A 148 -4.70 2.00 -15.98
CA LEU A 148 -5.30 0.72 -16.33
C LEU A 148 -4.27 -0.40 -16.39
N CYS A 149 -3.12 -0.19 -17.02
CA CYS A 149 -2.04 -1.16 -17.10
C CYS A 149 -1.52 -1.54 -15.71
N ILE A 150 -1.37 -0.58 -14.80
CA ILE A 150 -0.94 -0.84 -13.42
C ILE A 150 -1.97 -1.73 -12.71
N VAL A 151 -3.24 -1.37 -12.74
CA VAL A 151 -4.30 -2.15 -12.07
C VAL A 151 -4.43 -3.56 -12.66
N LEU A 152 -4.42 -3.68 -14.00
CA LEU A 152 -4.51 -4.97 -14.69
C LEU A 152 -3.30 -5.87 -14.40
N ARG A 153 -2.08 -5.30 -14.41
CA ARG A 153 -0.85 -6.01 -14.02
C ARG A 153 -0.97 -6.54 -12.59
N SER A 154 -1.36 -5.69 -11.64
CA SER A 154 -1.50 -6.08 -10.24
C SER A 154 -2.55 -7.19 -10.07
N PHE A 155 -3.72 -7.04 -10.70
CA PHE A 155 -4.81 -8.02 -10.66
C PHE A 155 -4.38 -9.39 -11.23
N ALA A 156 -3.75 -9.40 -12.41
CA ALA A 156 -3.30 -10.63 -13.05
C ALA A 156 -2.31 -11.41 -12.20
N LEU A 157 -1.36 -10.71 -11.57
CA LEU A 157 -0.37 -11.32 -10.69
C LEU A 157 -1.01 -11.89 -9.41
N ILE A 158 -2.03 -11.21 -8.85
CA ILE A 158 -2.57 -11.58 -7.53
C ILE A 158 -3.58 -12.71 -7.64
N LEU A 159 -4.25 -12.83 -8.79
CA LEU A 159 -5.25 -13.87 -9.06
C LEU A 159 -4.71 -15.29 -8.84
N VAL A 160 -3.41 -15.50 -9.06
CA VAL A 160 -2.77 -16.81 -8.90
C VAL A 160 -2.67 -17.20 -7.42
N PHE A 161 -2.55 -16.26 -6.49
CA PHE A 161 -2.36 -16.56 -5.07
C PHE A 161 -3.57 -17.28 -4.43
N PRO A 162 -4.82 -16.81 -4.58
CA PRO A 162 -5.99 -17.55 -4.11
C PRO A 162 -6.07 -18.96 -4.72
N LEU A 163 -5.75 -19.12 -6.00
CA LEU A 163 -5.77 -20.42 -6.68
C LEU A 163 -4.73 -21.38 -6.10
N LEU A 164 -3.54 -20.88 -5.79
CA LEU A 164 -2.46 -21.65 -5.15
C LEU A 164 -2.80 -22.01 -3.70
N LEU A 165 -3.37 -21.07 -2.94
CA LEU A 165 -3.76 -21.30 -1.55
C LEU A 165 -4.94 -22.26 -1.41
N HIS A 166 -5.91 -22.22 -2.32
CA HIS A 166 -7.05 -23.15 -2.31
C HIS A 166 -6.62 -24.62 -2.49
N ARG A 167 -5.42 -24.88 -3.01
CA ARG A 167 -4.89 -26.24 -3.17
C ARG A 167 -4.19 -26.77 -1.91
N LEU A 168 -3.89 -25.91 -0.93
CA LEU A 168 -3.14 -26.31 0.26
C LEU A 168 -4.08 -26.87 1.34
N PRO A 169 -3.76 -28.04 1.92
CA PRO A 169 -4.43 -28.50 3.13
C PRO A 169 -3.85 -27.76 4.36
N PHE A 170 -4.74 -27.14 5.14
CA PHE A 170 -4.41 -26.50 6.42
C PHE A 170 -4.78 -27.45 7.55
N CYS A 171 -3.81 -27.84 8.38
CA CYS A 171 -4.03 -28.80 9.48
C CYS A 171 -3.30 -28.42 10.76
N HIS A 172 -2.85 -27.16 10.88
CA HIS A 172 -2.37 -26.67 12.16
C HIS A 172 -3.53 -26.64 13.18
N PRO A 173 -3.41 -27.22 14.39
CA PRO A 173 -4.55 -27.47 15.29
C PRO A 173 -5.36 -26.22 15.71
N GLN A 174 -4.77 -25.03 15.57
CA GLN A 174 -5.35 -23.76 16.00
C GLN A 174 -5.50 -22.74 14.87
N ASN A 175 -4.93 -22.99 13.67
CA ASN A 175 -4.96 -22.07 12.51
C ASN A 175 -4.78 -20.58 12.88
N ILE A 176 -3.80 -20.28 13.74
CA ILE A 176 -3.55 -18.92 14.26
C ILE A 176 -2.67 -18.15 13.27
N LEU A 177 -3.16 -17.00 12.81
CA LEU A 177 -2.42 -16.06 11.96
C LEU A 177 -1.76 -14.99 12.81
N SER A 178 -0.48 -14.69 12.59
CA SER A 178 0.31 -13.77 13.43
C SER A 178 -0.18 -12.31 13.47
N HIS A 179 -1.13 -11.93 12.62
CA HIS A 179 -1.63 -10.56 12.48
C HIS A 179 -3.16 -10.49 12.55
N ALA A 180 -3.67 -9.28 12.82
CA ALA A 180 -5.10 -8.95 12.81
C ALA A 180 -5.70 -8.85 11.38
N TYR A 181 -4.96 -9.29 10.36
CA TYR A 181 -5.34 -9.31 8.97
C TYR A 181 -4.60 -10.44 8.23
N CYS A 182 -5.10 -10.81 7.05
CA CYS A 182 -4.59 -11.95 6.30
C CYS A 182 -3.43 -11.61 5.36
N LEU A 183 -2.26 -12.22 5.60
CA LEU A 183 -1.09 -12.16 4.72
C LEU A 183 -0.77 -13.52 4.13
N HIS A 184 -0.29 -13.52 2.87
CA HIS A 184 0.06 -14.75 2.16
C HIS A 184 1.12 -15.57 2.93
N VAL A 185 2.16 -14.91 3.44
CA VAL A 185 3.27 -15.56 4.16
C VAL A 185 2.80 -16.24 5.45
N ASP A 186 1.77 -15.71 6.10
CA ASP A 186 1.23 -16.32 7.32
C ASP A 186 0.32 -17.51 7.00
N MET A 187 -0.46 -17.41 5.93
CA MET A 187 -1.31 -18.52 5.49
C MET A 187 -0.47 -19.75 5.10
N ILE A 188 0.56 -19.58 4.26
CA ILE A 188 1.37 -20.73 3.81
C ILE A 188 2.13 -21.43 4.95
N LYS A 189 2.45 -20.75 6.06
CA LYS A 189 3.09 -21.35 7.23
C LYS A 189 2.19 -22.35 7.96
N LEU A 190 0.87 -22.27 7.77
CA LEU A 190 -0.13 -23.14 8.39
C LEU A 190 -0.47 -24.39 7.55
N ALA A 191 0.08 -24.48 6.33
CA ALA A 191 -0.15 -25.62 5.45
C ALA A 191 0.68 -26.84 5.87
N CYS A 192 0.14 -28.04 5.63
CA CYS A 192 0.78 -29.31 6.03
C CYS A 192 1.60 -29.97 4.92
N THR A 193 1.59 -29.41 3.72
CA THR A 193 2.29 -29.93 2.56
C THR A 193 3.44 -29.03 2.18
N ASP A 194 4.26 -29.49 1.24
CA ASP A 194 5.29 -28.63 0.65
C ASP A 194 4.66 -27.37 0.04
N VAL A 195 5.16 -26.21 0.46
CA VAL A 195 4.75 -24.87 0.00
C VAL A 195 5.80 -24.22 -0.90
N SER A 196 6.78 -25.00 -1.37
CA SER A 196 7.88 -24.53 -2.23
C SER A 196 7.37 -23.73 -3.43
N LEU A 197 6.33 -24.20 -4.13
CA LEU A 197 5.73 -23.49 -5.27
C LEU A 197 5.19 -22.10 -4.88
N ASN A 198 4.45 -22.01 -3.77
CA ASN A 198 3.91 -20.73 -3.29
C ASN A 198 5.01 -19.79 -2.83
N SER A 199 6.07 -20.33 -2.21
CA SER A 199 7.23 -19.57 -1.78
C SER A 199 8.03 -19.01 -2.97
N HIS A 200 8.33 -19.83 -3.98
CA HIS A 200 9.05 -19.41 -5.19
C HIS A 200 8.25 -18.41 -6.00
N TYR A 201 6.94 -18.66 -6.19
CA TYR A 201 6.05 -17.72 -6.89
C TYR A 201 5.97 -16.39 -6.14
N GLY A 202 5.79 -16.44 -4.81
CA GLY A 202 5.75 -15.26 -3.96
C GLY A 202 7.03 -14.43 -4.04
N LEU A 203 8.20 -15.07 -3.91
CA LEU A 203 9.49 -14.41 -4.03
C LEU A 203 9.70 -13.80 -5.42
N SER A 204 9.37 -14.57 -6.48
CA SER A 204 9.51 -14.13 -7.87
C SER A 204 8.69 -12.86 -8.11
N ILE A 205 7.44 -12.84 -7.68
CA ILE A 205 6.60 -11.66 -7.84
C ILE A 205 7.15 -10.46 -7.08
N VAL A 206 7.54 -10.63 -5.81
CA VAL A 206 8.11 -9.51 -5.03
C VAL A 206 9.33 -8.90 -5.73
N LEU A 207 10.20 -9.73 -6.32
CA LEU A 207 11.36 -9.25 -7.09
C LEU A 207 10.94 -8.56 -8.39
N PHE A 208 10.00 -9.13 -9.15
CA PHE A 208 9.54 -8.58 -10.43
C PHE A 208 8.60 -7.38 -10.31
N THR A 209 7.93 -7.19 -9.17
CA THR A 209 7.10 -6.02 -8.91
C THR A 209 7.89 -4.98 -8.16
N PHE A 210 8.09 -5.16 -6.86
CA PHE A 210 8.74 -4.16 -6.01
C PHE A 210 10.22 -3.96 -6.38
N GLY A 211 10.95 -5.03 -6.70
CA GLY A 211 12.35 -4.93 -7.11
C GLY A 211 12.52 -4.16 -8.41
N LEU A 212 11.73 -4.49 -9.43
CA LEU A 212 11.77 -3.78 -10.72
C LEU A 212 11.28 -2.33 -10.60
N ASP A 213 10.14 -2.10 -9.95
CA ASP A 213 9.56 -0.77 -9.79
C ASP A 213 10.52 0.15 -9.02
N SER A 214 11.12 -0.33 -7.92
CA SER A 214 12.11 0.44 -7.15
C SER A 214 13.39 0.73 -7.95
N ALA A 215 13.89 -0.22 -8.74
CA ALA A 215 15.04 -0.01 -9.61
C ALA A 215 14.75 1.07 -10.67
N LEU A 216 13.57 1.05 -11.28
CA LEU A 216 13.16 2.05 -12.27
C LEU A 216 12.92 3.43 -11.66
N ILE A 217 12.36 3.50 -10.45
CA ILE A 217 12.26 4.74 -9.67
C ILE A 217 13.66 5.29 -9.40
N PHE A 218 14.57 4.46 -8.93
CA PHE A 218 15.95 4.86 -8.64
C PHE A 218 16.66 5.39 -9.89
N ILE A 219 16.57 4.67 -11.02
CA ILE A 219 17.13 5.11 -12.30
C ILE A 219 16.53 6.47 -12.72
N SER A 220 15.22 6.63 -12.63
CA SER A 220 14.53 7.90 -12.93
C SER A 220 15.11 9.05 -12.10
N TYR A 221 15.34 8.84 -10.81
CA TYR A 221 15.90 9.86 -9.91
C TYR A 221 17.39 10.14 -10.15
N VAL A 222 18.19 9.14 -10.54
CA VAL A 222 19.57 9.37 -10.97
C VAL A 222 19.60 10.25 -12.21
N LEU A 223 18.72 10.01 -13.18
CA LEU A 223 18.62 10.82 -14.39
C LEU A 223 18.13 12.25 -14.08
N ILE A 224 17.11 12.39 -13.22
CA ILE A 224 16.64 13.70 -12.74
C ILE A 224 17.79 14.47 -12.08
N LEU A 225 18.54 13.82 -11.19
CA LEU A 225 19.65 14.47 -10.49
C LEU A 225 20.75 14.92 -11.46
N ARG A 226 21.07 14.10 -12.47
CA ARG A 226 22.02 14.47 -13.54
C ARG A 226 21.54 15.72 -14.29
N SER A 227 20.26 15.77 -14.68
CA SER A 227 19.69 16.95 -15.34
C SER A 227 19.69 18.19 -14.44
N VAL A 228 19.39 18.04 -13.15
CA VAL A 228 19.42 19.15 -12.19
C VAL A 228 20.82 19.71 -12.00
N ILE A 229 21.86 18.86 -11.90
CA ILE A 229 23.25 19.31 -11.73
C ILE A 229 23.72 20.15 -12.94
N ALA A 230 23.17 19.89 -14.13
CA ALA A 230 23.47 20.67 -15.33
C ALA A 230 22.88 22.09 -15.33
N ILE A 231 21.91 22.40 -14.47
CA ILE A 231 21.33 23.75 -14.35
C ILE A 231 22.40 24.71 -13.79
N ALA A 232 22.56 25.90 -14.37
CA ALA A 232 23.61 26.84 -13.95
C ALA A 232 23.34 27.48 -12.58
N SER A 233 22.09 27.87 -12.30
CA SER A 233 21.73 28.58 -11.06
C SER A 233 21.47 27.62 -9.90
N ARG A 234 22.12 27.86 -8.75
CA ARG A 234 21.87 27.11 -7.50
C ARG A 234 20.43 27.26 -7.01
N GLU A 235 19.85 28.45 -7.17
CA GLU A 235 18.47 28.72 -6.77
C GLU A 235 17.49 27.89 -7.61
N GLU A 236 17.72 27.82 -8.92
CA GLU A 236 16.91 27.03 -9.84
C GLU A 236 17.04 25.52 -9.60
N ARG A 237 18.24 25.04 -9.23
CA ARG A 237 18.45 23.66 -8.76
C ARG A 237 17.59 23.33 -7.55
N ILE A 238 17.63 24.17 -6.51
CA ILE A 238 16.86 23.96 -5.27
C ILE A 238 15.37 23.99 -5.58
N LYS A 239 14.91 24.95 -6.40
CA LYS A 239 13.52 25.04 -6.83
C LYS A 239 13.06 23.77 -7.55
N THR A 240 13.89 23.24 -8.45
CA THR A 240 13.58 22.02 -9.21
C THR A 240 13.51 20.79 -8.29
N LEU A 241 14.50 20.59 -7.41
CA LEU A 241 14.49 19.47 -6.46
C LEU A 241 13.30 19.54 -5.49
N ASN A 242 12.89 20.75 -5.08
CA ASN A 242 11.73 20.94 -4.23
C ASN A 242 10.43 20.40 -4.86
N THR A 243 10.35 20.31 -6.20
CA THR A 243 9.19 19.70 -6.89
C THR A 243 9.12 18.18 -6.75
N CYS A 244 10.23 17.53 -6.40
CA CYS A 244 10.33 16.09 -6.24
C CYS A 244 10.15 15.61 -4.80
N VAL A 245 10.27 16.50 -3.81
CA VAL A 245 10.31 16.14 -2.39
C VAL A 245 9.08 15.35 -1.96
N SER A 246 7.87 15.76 -2.35
CA SER A 246 6.65 15.04 -2.00
C SER A 246 6.67 13.59 -2.49
N HIS A 247 7.11 13.37 -3.73
CA HIS A 247 7.19 12.03 -4.30
C HIS A 247 8.30 11.20 -3.64
N ILE A 248 9.49 11.77 -3.38
CA ILE A 248 10.56 11.08 -2.65
C ILE A 248 10.07 10.64 -1.27
N LEU A 249 9.38 11.53 -0.54
CA LEU A 249 8.82 11.19 0.78
C LEU A 249 7.79 10.06 0.68
N ALA A 250 6.88 10.10 -0.30
CA ALA A 250 5.91 9.03 -0.53
C ALA A 250 6.61 7.69 -0.83
N VAL A 251 7.62 7.68 -1.70
CA VAL A 251 8.44 6.48 -2.00
C VAL A 251 9.12 5.95 -0.73
N LEU A 252 9.73 6.82 0.07
CA LEU A 252 10.40 6.40 1.31
C LEU A 252 9.41 5.80 2.31
N ILE A 253 8.26 6.43 2.50
CA ILE A 253 7.24 5.97 3.44
C ILE A 253 6.61 4.65 2.99
N PHE A 254 6.55 4.37 1.69
CA PHE A 254 6.08 3.10 1.18
C PHE A 254 7.15 1.98 1.26
N TYR A 255 8.35 2.23 0.73
CA TYR A 255 9.38 1.19 0.61
C TYR A 255 10.14 0.90 1.92
N VAL A 256 10.35 1.89 2.80
CA VAL A 256 11.11 1.67 4.05
C VAL A 256 10.38 0.70 5.00
N PRO A 257 9.07 0.83 5.27
CA PRO A 257 8.35 -0.16 6.06
C PRO A 257 8.35 -1.56 5.43
N MET A 258 8.18 -1.66 4.11
CA MET A 258 8.22 -2.94 3.39
C MET A 258 9.57 -3.66 3.57
N VAL A 259 10.67 -2.94 3.39
CA VAL A 259 12.02 -3.48 3.61
C VAL A 259 12.22 -3.84 5.08
N SER A 260 11.76 -2.98 6.01
CA SER A 260 11.83 -3.23 7.45
C SER A 260 11.12 -4.52 7.86
N VAL A 261 9.89 -4.75 7.38
CA VAL A 261 9.13 -6.00 7.63
C VAL A 261 9.90 -7.21 7.09
N SER A 262 10.47 -7.10 5.90
CA SER A 262 11.24 -8.19 5.28
C SER A 262 12.50 -8.55 6.09
N ILE A 263 13.24 -7.53 6.57
CA ILE A 263 14.42 -7.72 7.42
C ILE A 263 14.04 -8.35 8.76
N VAL A 264 12.98 -7.84 9.39
CA VAL A 264 12.49 -8.33 10.68
C VAL A 264 11.99 -9.78 10.57
N HIS A 265 11.31 -10.14 9.49
CA HIS A 265 10.89 -11.53 9.26
C HIS A 265 12.08 -12.47 9.06
N ARG A 266 13.11 -12.04 8.32
CA ARG A 266 14.28 -12.87 7.96
C ARG A 266 15.31 -13.01 9.07
N PHE A 267 15.57 -11.93 9.81
CA PHE A 267 16.66 -11.83 10.80
C PHE A 267 16.17 -11.53 12.22
N GLY A 268 14.89 -11.23 12.40
CA GLY A 268 14.29 -10.83 13.67
C GLY A 268 13.69 -11.98 14.48
N ALA A 269 14.16 -13.21 14.31
CA ALA A 269 13.65 -14.38 15.06
C ALA A 269 13.77 -14.21 16.60
N GLY A 270 14.70 -13.36 17.07
CA GLY A 270 14.85 -13.01 18.49
C GLY A 270 14.23 -11.68 18.92
N LEU A 271 13.53 -10.96 18.04
CA LEU A 271 12.87 -9.69 18.39
C LEU A 271 11.56 -9.95 19.16
N PRO A 272 11.18 -9.05 20.10
CA PRO A 272 9.89 -9.14 20.75
C PRO A 272 8.74 -9.15 19.75
N HIS A 273 7.69 -9.92 20.02
CA HIS A 273 6.51 -10.03 19.15
C HIS A 273 5.87 -8.66 18.84
N ALA A 274 5.91 -7.73 19.80
CA ALA A 274 5.47 -6.34 19.62
C ALA A 274 6.17 -5.61 18.47
N VAL A 275 7.43 -5.92 18.16
CA VAL A 275 8.17 -5.32 17.04
C VAL A 275 7.64 -5.80 15.70
N HIS A 276 7.38 -7.11 15.57
CA HIS A 276 6.78 -7.68 14.36
C HIS A 276 5.42 -7.05 14.08
N ILE A 277 4.61 -6.89 15.12
CA ILE A 277 3.30 -6.27 15.00
C ILE A 277 3.39 -4.78 14.65
N LEU A 278 4.28 -4.02 15.30
CA LEU A 278 4.49 -2.60 14.99
C LEU A 278 4.90 -2.41 13.53
N MET A 279 5.84 -3.22 13.02
CA MET A 279 6.28 -3.13 11.62
C MET A 279 5.15 -3.41 10.64
N SER A 280 4.29 -4.38 10.96
CA SER A 280 3.10 -4.72 10.19
C SER A 280 2.03 -3.63 10.21
N ILE A 281 1.87 -2.89 11.32
CA ILE A 281 1.04 -1.68 11.38
C ILE A 281 1.67 -0.58 10.51
N LEU A 282 2.97 -0.34 10.66
CA LEU A 282 3.67 0.73 9.95
C LEU A 282 3.58 0.52 8.43
N TYR A 283 3.76 -0.70 7.96
CA TYR A 283 3.66 -1.05 6.55
C TYR A 283 2.28 -0.76 5.95
N LEU A 284 1.20 -1.07 6.67
CA LEU A 284 -0.14 -1.02 6.12
C LEU A 284 -0.82 0.35 6.29
N PHE A 285 -0.53 1.06 7.38
CA PHE A 285 -1.29 2.26 7.77
C PHE A 285 -0.56 3.57 7.53
N VAL A 286 0.78 3.56 7.59
CA VAL A 286 1.55 4.80 7.49
C VAL A 286 1.50 5.42 6.09
N PRO A 287 1.65 4.66 4.99
CA PRO A 287 1.57 5.25 3.65
C PRO A 287 0.21 5.91 3.38
N PRO A 288 -0.95 5.22 3.55
CA PRO A 288 -2.26 5.82 3.32
C PRO A 288 -2.54 7.07 4.16
N MET A 289 -2.01 7.12 5.39
CA MET A 289 -2.17 8.25 6.28
C MET A 289 -1.26 9.43 5.90
N LEU A 290 0.03 9.19 5.61
CA LEU A 290 1.01 10.26 5.38
C LEU A 290 0.94 10.81 3.95
N ASN A 291 0.56 10.02 2.95
CA ASN A 291 0.41 10.46 1.57
C ASN A 291 -0.40 11.78 1.47
N PRO A 292 -1.68 11.85 1.91
CA PRO A 292 -2.46 13.08 1.80
C PRO A 292 -1.85 14.25 2.59
N ILE A 293 -1.18 14.00 3.71
CA ILE A 293 -0.49 15.03 4.51
C ILE A 293 0.68 15.64 3.74
N ILE A 294 1.54 14.79 3.16
CA ILE A 294 2.72 15.22 2.38
C ILE A 294 2.31 16.10 1.21
N TYR A 295 1.32 15.64 0.43
CA TYR A 295 0.85 16.37 -0.75
C TYR A 295 0.12 17.66 -0.36
N SER A 296 -0.63 17.67 0.76
CA SER A 296 -1.32 18.85 1.26
C SER A 296 -0.37 19.93 1.79
N ILE A 297 0.68 19.56 2.53
CA ILE A 297 1.65 20.52 3.07
C ILE A 297 2.46 21.18 1.96
N LYS A 298 2.84 20.40 0.94
CA LYS A 298 3.74 20.86 -0.13
C LYS A 298 3.02 21.53 -1.29
N THR A 299 1.74 21.21 -1.52
CA THR A 299 0.97 21.80 -2.62
C THR A 299 0.16 23.01 -2.15
N LYS A 300 0.54 24.21 -2.60
CA LYS A 300 -0.12 25.47 -2.22
C LYS A 300 -1.62 25.48 -2.54
N GLU A 301 -2.01 25.01 -3.72
CA GLU A 301 -3.40 24.91 -4.15
C GLU A 301 -4.23 24.02 -3.22
N ILE A 302 -3.75 22.82 -2.90
CA ILE A 302 -4.42 21.88 -1.99
C ILE A 302 -4.55 22.52 -0.61
N ARG A 303 -3.48 23.09 -0.07
CA ARG A 303 -3.50 23.79 1.22
C ARG A 303 -4.50 24.94 1.25
N ARG A 304 -4.54 25.76 0.18
CA ARG A 304 -5.45 26.90 0.06
C ARG A 304 -6.90 26.43 0.03
N ARG A 305 -7.20 25.37 -0.70
CA ARG A 305 -8.54 24.78 -0.77
C ARG A 305 -8.95 24.13 0.55
N LEU A 306 -8.08 23.35 1.18
CA LEU A 306 -8.32 22.79 2.51
C LEU A 306 -8.65 23.88 3.52
N PHE A 307 -7.88 24.97 3.55
CA PHE A 307 -8.14 26.10 4.44
C PHE A 307 -9.52 26.73 4.17
N LYS A 308 -9.88 26.94 2.90
CA LYS A 308 -11.22 27.47 2.55
C LYS A 308 -12.35 26.53 3.00
N MET A 309 -12.20 25.22 2.81
CA MET A 309 -13.20 24.22 3.21
C MET A 309 -13.36 24.14 4.73
N LEU A 310 -12.25 24.14 5.49
CA LEU A 310 -12.26 24.04 6.95
C LEU A 310 -12.78 25.30 7.62
N PHE A 311 -12.41 26.48 7.11
CA PHE A 311 -12.78 27.76 7.71
C PHE A 311 -14.02 28.41 7.06
N ARG A 312 -14.73 27.69 6.18
CA ARG A 312 -15.92 28.18 5.44
C ARG A 312 -15.77 29.61 4.91
N LEU A 313 -14.58 29.98 4.44
CA LEU A 313 -14.36 31.29 3.85
C LEU A 313 -15.06 31.30 2.48
N LYS A 314 -16.24 31.94 2.44
CA LYS A 314 -17.06 32.11 1.24
C LYS A 314 -16.20 32.76 0.15
N SER A 315 -16.33 32.23 -1.06
CA SER A 315 -15.70 32.78 -2.27
C SER A 315 -16.16 34.20 -2.55
#